data_AF-A0A2R9BUI0-F1
#
_entry.id   AF-A0A2R9BUI0-F1
#
_cell.length_a   1.000
_cell.length_b   1.000
_cell.length_c   1.000
_cell.angle_alpha   90.00
_cell.angle_beta   90.00
_cell.angle_gamma   90.00
#
_symmetry.space_group_name_H-M   'P 1'
#
loop_
_entity.id
_entity.type
_entity.pdbx_description
1 polymer ?
#
loop_
_entity_poly.entity_id
_entity_poly.type
_entity_poly.pdbx_seq_one_letter_code
_entity_poly.pdbx_strand_id
1 'polypeptide(L)'
;MPGAGATATKSGSHCHVPLMPAGHAFLIPFGSKSNMATLKDQKKRPPQDKIIVVGVGAVGMACAIFFLRTPKIVSGKDYNVTANSKLVIITAWACEQEGESRLNLVQPNVNIFKFIIPNVVKYSTNCNLLIVSNPVDILTYVAWKISGFPKNCIIGSGWLGVHPLSCHGWVLGERGDSSVPVWSGVNVADVSLKTLHPDLGTDTDNAYEVIKLKGWDIGPSVADLAESIMKNLRRVHLISTMIKGLYGIKDNVFLNVPCILGQNGISDLVKVSLTPEEEICLKKSAVTLWGIQKTCNFIFVYLFIVIL
;
A
#
# COMPACT_ATOMS: atom_id res chain seq x y z
N MET A 1 -22.36 -49.01 2.86
CA MET A 1 -21.99 -48.64 1.48
C MET A 1 -23.10 -49.08 0.53
N PRO A 2 -23.37 -48.37 -0.57
CA PRO A 2 -23.50 -46.93 -0.82
C PRO A 2 -24.98 -46.62 -1.20
N GLY A 3 -25.51 -45.41 -1.44
CA GLY A 3 -25.03 -44.05 -1.59
C GLY A 3 -26.20 -43.22 -2.15
N ALA A 4 -26.35 -41.96 -1.73
CA ALA A 4 -27.13 -40.96 -2.45
C ALA A 4 -26.51 -39.59 -2.13
N GLY A 5 -25.65 -39.14 -3.04
CA GLY A 5 -24.96 -37.86 -2.94
C GLY A 5 -25.91 -36.71 -3.21
N ALA A 6 -26.02 -35.80 -2.25
CA ALA A 6 -26.55 -34.46 -2.49
C ALA A 6 -25.43 -33.62 -3.13
N THR A 7 -25.56 -33.36 -4.42
CA THR A 7 -24.72 -32.45 -5.19
C THR A 7 -25.07 -31.01 -4.80
N ALA A 8 -24.18 -30.35 -4.06
CA ALA A 8 -24.23 -28.90 -3.84
C ALA A 8 -23.83 -28.19 -5.14
N THR A 9 -24.80 -27.63 -5.85
CA THR A 9 -24.58 -26.71 -6.97
C THR A 9 -24.06 -25.38 -6.43
N LYS A 10 -22.76 -25.10 -6.63
CA LYS A 10 -22.18 -23.77 -6.43
C LYS A 10 -22.70 -22.85 -7.53
N SER A 11 -23.71 -22.02 -7.25
CA SER A 11 -24.02 -20.85 -8.07
C SER A 11 -22.93 -19.79 -7.84
N GLY A 12 -21.95 -19.74 -8.75
CA GLY A 12 -20.97 -18.66 -8.79
C GLY A 12 -21.65 -17.36 -9.22
N SER A 13 -22.01 -16.51 -8.27
CA SER A 13 -22.36 -15.12 -8.57
C SER A 13 -21.07 -14.36 -8.91
N HIS A 14 -20.76 -14.26 -10.21
CA HIS A 14 -19.73 -13.35 -10.70
C HIS A 14 -20.13 -11.91 -10.39
N CYS A 15 -19.59 -11.35 -9.31
CA CYS A 15 -19.64 -9.91 -9.07
C CYS A 15 -18.79 -9.21 -10.12
N HIS A 16 -19.43 -8.50 -11.04
CA HIS A 16 -18.78 -7.58 -11.96
C HIS A 16 -18.17 -6.42 -11.14
N VAL A 17 -16.85 -6.45 -10.96
CA VAL A 17 -16.10 -5.31 -10.43
C VAL A 17 -16.03 -4.23 -11.53
N PRO A 18 -16.41 -2.97 -11.26
CA PRO A 18 -16.35 -1.89 -12.23
C PRO A 18 -14.91 -1.69 -12.73
N LEU A 19 -14.74 -1.65 -14.05
CA LEU A 19 -13.44 -1.59 -14.70
C LEU A 19 -12.96 -0.13 -14.87
N MET A 20 -11.65 0.09 -14.71
CA MET A 20 -11.03 1.40 -14.91
C MET A 20 -10.99 1.87 -16.37
N PRO A 21 -11.04 3.19 -16.63
CA PRO A 21 -10.74 3.81 -17.92
C PRO A 21 -9.23 3.82 -18.21
N ALA A 22 -8.89 4.09 -19.46
CA ALA A 22 -7.55 3.91 -20.04
C ALA A 22 -6.46 4.82 -19.40
N GLY A 23 -5.60 4.24 -18.57
CA GLY A 23 -4.28 4.80 -18.21
C GLY A 23 -3.16 4.21 -19.09
N HIS A 24 -1.89 4.49 -18.81
CA HIS A 24 -0.75 3.73 -19.39
C HIS A 24 0.09 3.15 -18.25
N ALA A 25 0.27 1.83 -18.18
CA ALA A 25 0.99 1.15 -17.09
C ALA A 25 2.41 0.74 -17.53
N PHE A 26 3.46 1.03 -16.77
CA PHE A 26 4.85 0.67 -17.14
C PHE A 26 5.47 -0.22 -16.07
N LEU A 27 6.30 -1.19 -16.43
CA LEU A 27 6.96 -2.11 -15.50
C LEU A 27 8.48 -1.92 -15.49
N ILE A 28 9.12 -1.74 -14.34
CA ILE A 28 10.59 -1.77 -14.23
C ILE A 28 11.03 -3.04 -13.51
N PRO A 29 11.72 -3.98 -14.19
CA PRO A 29 12.26 -5.16 -13.56
C PRO A 29 13.55 -4.86 -12.78
N PHE A 30 13.61 -5.26 -11.51
CA PHE A 30 14.79 -5.28 -10.66
C PHE A 30 15.30 -6.72 -10.48
N GLY A 31 16.52 -7.03 -10.95
CA GLY A 31 17.30 -8.20 -10.49
C GLY A 31 16.67 -9.60 -10.63
N SER A 32 16.24 -10.01 -11.82
CA SER A 32 16.01 -11.43 -12.16
C SER A 32 16.12 -11.66 -13.66
N LYS A 33 16.73 -12.77 -14.09
CA LYS A 33 16.77 -13.22 -15.48
C LYS A 33 15.40 -13.82 -15.84
N SER A 34 14.42 -12.98 -16.17
CA SER A 34 13.20 -13.43 -16.83
C SER A 34 13.10 -12.83 -18.23
N ASN A 35 13.14 -13.72 -19.23
CA ASN A 35 12.88 -13.37 -20.62
C ASN A 35 11.38 -13.06 -20.76
N MET A 36 11.03 -11.81 -21.11
CA MET A 36 9.66 -11.48 -21.49
C MET A 36 9.67 -10.46 -22.64
N ALA A 37 8.74 -10.68 -23.58
CA ALA A 37 8.76 -10.16 -24.93
C ALA A 37 8.82 -8.63 -25.03
N THR A 38 9.72 -8.13 -25.87
CA THR A 38 9.84 -6.74 -26.30
C THR A 38 8.80 -6.47 -27.38
N LEU A 39 7.72 -5.76 -27.05
CA LEU A 39 6.77 -5.27 -28.06
C LEU A 39 7.29 -3.94 -28.63
N LYS A 40 7.45 -3.91 -29.96
CA LYS A 40 8.04 -2.78 -30.71
C LYS A 40 7.20 -1.50 -30.61
N ASP A 41 7.91 -0.40 -30.55
CA ASP A 41 7.46 0.97 -30.24
C ASP A 41 6.74 1.63 -31.44
N GLN A 42 5.58 2.26 -31.20
CA GLN A 42 5.02 3.27 -32.10
C GLN A 42 5.06 4.64 -31.41
N LYS A 43 5.72 5.61 -32.06
CA LYS A 43 5.81 7.01 -31.65
C LYS A 43 4.41 7.66 -31.63
N LYS A 44 3.87 7.89 -30.44
CA LYS A 44 2.73 8.80 -30.18
C LYS A 44 3.05 9.69 -28.97
N ARG A 45 2.41 10.86 -28.92
CA ARG A 45 2.58 11.92 -27.90
C ARG A 45 2.60 11.31 -26.48
N PRO A 46 3.39 11.87 -25.54
CA PRO A 46 3.46 11.35 -24.19
C PRO A 46 2.07 11.41 -23.53
N PRO A 47 1.54 10.27 -23.04
CA PRO A 47 0.21 10.21 -22.43
C PRO A 47 0.17 10.97 -21.11
N GLN A 48 -0.94 11.66 -20.84
CA GLN A 48 -1.11 12.48 -19.64
C GLN A 48 -1.46 11.67 -18.38
N ASP A 49 -1.88 10.41 -18.50
CA ASP A 49 -2.31 9.54 -17.39
C ASP A 49 -1.43 8.28 -17.27
N LYS A 50 -0.20 8.49 -16.80
CA LYS A 50 0.83 7.45 -16.73
C LYS A 50 0.98 6.88 -15.32
N ILE A 51 0.74 5.58 -15.18
CA ILE A 51 0.96 4.76 -13.98
C ILE A 51 2.20 3.90 -14.21
N ILE A 52 3.05 3.74 -13.21
CA ILE A 52 4.23 2.87 -13.31
C ILE A 52 4.28 1.95 -12.12
N VAL A 53 4.69 0.71 -12.35
CA VAL A 53 4.96 -0.31 -11.35
C VAL A 53 6.46 -0.63 -11.43
N VAL A 54 7.18 -0.44 -10.33
CA VAL A 54 8.60 -0.71 -10.20
C VAL A 54 8.78 -1.92 -9.28
N GLY A 55 9.28 -3.01 -9.85
CA GLY A 55 9.51 -4.29 -9.16
C GLY A 55 9.04 -5.50 -9.99
N VAL A 56 9.83 -6.57 -10.01
CA VAL A 56 9.43 -7.88 -10.54
C VAL A 56 9.13 -8.84 -9.41
N GLY A 57 8.07 -9.61 -9.58
CA GLY A 57 7.55 -10.62 -8.66
C GLY A 57 6.07 -10.87 -8.94
N ALA A 58 5.49 -11.92 -8.35
CA ALA A 58 4.06 -12.22 -8.49
C ALA A 58 3.18 -11.01 -8.13
N VAL A 59 3.60 -10.20 -7.14
CA VAL A 59 2.92 -8.98 -6.71
C VAL A 59 2.92 -7.89 -7.77
N GLY A 60 4.07 -7.60 -8.38
CA GLY A 60 4.18 -6.59 -9.44
C GLY A 60 3.37 -6.98 -10.68
N MET A 61 3.38 -8.27 -11.04
CA MET A 61 2.54 -8.79 -12.13
C MET A 61 1.05 -8.74 -11.77
N ALA A 62 0.66 -9.15 -10.57
CA ALA A 62 -0.73 -9.04 -10.11
C ALA A 62 -1.23 -7.60 -10.20
N CYS A 63 -0.46 -6.63 -9.71
CA CYS A 63 -0.80 -5.21 -9.84
C CYS A 63 -0.94 -4.81 -11.32
N ALA A 64 0.04 -5.15 -12.16
CA ALA A 64 0.01 -4.83 -13.59
C ALA A 64 -1.18 -5.47 -14.34
N ILE A 65 -1.62 -6.67 -13.94
CA ILE A 65 -2.75 -7.38 -14.52
C ILE A 65 -4.05 -6.59 -14.37
N PHE A 66 -4.26 -5.93 -13.22
CA PHE A 66 -5.43 -5.07 -13.01
C PHE A 66 -5.38 -3.78 -13.83
N PHE A 67 -4.23 -3.43 -14.40
CA PHE A 67 -4.05 -2.31 -15.33
C PHE A 67 -3.98 -2.74 -16.81
N LEU A 68 -4.38 -3.97 -17.19
CA LEU A 68 -4.23 -4.47 -18.58
C LEU A 68 -5.12 -3.79 -19.64
N ARG A 69 -6.14 -3.00 -19.25
CA ARG A 69 -6.90 -2.18 -20.23
C ARG A 69 -6.16 -0.92 -20.67
N THR A 70 -4.88 -0.81 -20.33
CA THR A 70 -4.01 0.28 -20.76
C THR A 70 -3.41 -0.02 -22.15
N PRO A 71 -3.50 0.90 -23.12
CA PRO A 71 -3.10 0.63 -24.51
C PRO A 71 -1.58 0.54 -24.71
N LYS A 72 -0.77 0.83 -23.68
CA LYS A 72 0.68 0.69 -23.74
C LYS A 72 1.21 0.19 -22.40
N ILE A 73 1.79 -1.02 -22.44
CA ILE A 73 2.64 -1.54 -21.37
C ILE A 73 4.07 -1.54 -21.87
N VAL A 74 4.94 -0.79 -21.22
CA VAL A 74 6.38 -0.77 -21.54
C VAL A 74 7.14 -1.28 -20.34
N SER A 75 8.08 -2.19 -20.59
CA SER A 75 9.00 -2.70 -19.60
C SER A 75 10.42 -2.30 -19.94
N GLY A 76 11.20 -1.85 -18.95
CA GLY A 76 12.58 -1.42 -19.16
C GLY A 76 13.38 -1.33 -17.87
N LYS A 77 14.68 -1.64 -17.93
CA LYS A 77 15.60 -1.51 -16.78
C LYS A 77 15.96 -0.06 -16.48
N ASP A 78 15.93 0.79 -17.52
CA ASP A 78 16.27 2.20 -17.41
C ASP A 78 15.07 3.00 -16.89
N TYR A 79 15.32 3.87 -15.91
CA TYR A 79 14.28 4.73 -15.34
C TYR A 79 13.83 5.86 -16.28
N ASN A 80 14.44 6.03 -17.46
CA ASN A 80 13.95 6.97 -18.47
C ASN A 80 12.51 6.63 -18.91
N VAL A 81 12.13 5.35 -18.88
CA VAL A 81 10.77 4.90 -19.16
C VAL A 81 9.79 5.39 -18.09
N THR A 82 10.28 5.89 -16.94
CA THR A 82 9.44 6.48 -15.89
C THR A 82 9.11 7.95 -16.05
N ALA A 83 9.62 8.62 -17.07
CA ALA A 83 9.42 10.06 -17.21
C ALA A 83 7.93 10.46 -17.24
N ASN A 84 7.59 11.54 -16.53
CA ASN A 84 6.26 12.16 -16.49
C ASN A 84 5.13 11.23 -15.98
N SER A 85 5.39 10.45 -14.93
CA SER A 85 4.37 9.62 -14.28
C SER A 85 3.50 10.44 -13.32
N LYS A 86 2.20 10.12 -13.25
CA LYS A 86 1.32 10.65 -12.20
C LYS A 86 1.34 9.78 -10.94
N LEU A 87 1.50 8.47 -11.12
CA LEU A 87 1.55 7.48 -10.04
C LEU A 87 2.70 6.50 -10.29
N VAL A 88 3.54 6.29 -9.29
CA VAL A 88 4.59 5.28 -9.30
C VAL A 88 4.39 4.34 -8.12
N ILE A 89 4.15 3.08 -8.42
CA ILE A 89 3.89 1.98 -7.50
C ILE A 89 5.19 1.21 -7.30
N ILE A 90 5.66 1.07 -6.08
CA ILE A 90 6.90 0.37 -5.76
C ILE A 90 6.57 -0.94 -5.06
N THR A 91 6.88 -2.04 -5.74
CA THR A 91 6.64 -3.41 -5.25
C THR A 91 7.95 -4.20 -5.07
N ALA A 92 9.10 -3.57 -5.33
CA ALA A 92 10.41 -4.20 -5.19
C ALA A 92 10.79 -4.34 -3.71
N TRP A 93 11.04 -5.57 -3.27
CA TRP A 93 11.57 -5.85 -1.93
C TRP A 93 12.38 -7.15 -1.89
N ALA A 94 13.31 -7.24 -0.95
CA ALA A 94 13.97 -8.47 -0.53
C ALA A 94 13.04 -9.26 0.39
N CYS A 95 12.77 -10.52 0.04
CA CYS A 95 11.83 -11.38 0.75
C CYS A 95 12.45 -11.88 2.05
N GLU A 96 11.68 -11.82 3.13
CA GLU A 96 12.03 -12.34 4.45
C GLU A 96 12.41 -13.83 4.37
N GLN A 97 13.49 -14.20 5.05
CA GLN A 97 13.87 -15.59 5.28
C GLN A 97 13.39 -16.04 6.67
N GLU A 98 13.05 -17.32 6.83
CA GLU A 98 12.60 -17.86 8.12
C GLU A 98 13.65 -17.61 9.23
N GLY A 99 13.20 -17.00 10.34
CA GLY A 99 14.04 -16.72 11.50
C GLY A 99 14.83 -15.40 11.44
N GLU A 100 14.70 -14.59 10.40
CA GLU A 100 15.33 -13.27 10.35
C GLU A 100 14.66 -12.26 11.31
N SER A 101 15.47 -11.38 11.90
CA SER A 101 14.93 -10.26 12.67
C SER A 101 14.32 -9.20 11.74
N ARG A 102 13.25 -8.54 12.20
CA ARG A 102 12.58 -7.45 11.45
C ARG A 102 13.55 -6.35 11.01
N LEU A 103 14.58 -6.06 11.79
CA LEU A 103 15.64 -5.10 11.45
C LEU A 103 16.52 -5.58 10.30
N ASN A 104 16.84 -6.88 10.26
CA ASN A 104 17.61 -7.49 9.17
C ASN A 104 16.82 -7.51 7.86
N LEU A 105 15.48 -7.55 7.91
CA LEU A 105 14.62 -7.36 6.74
C LEU A 105 14.60 -5.91 6.23
N VAL A 106 14.66 -4.93 7.14
CA VAL A 106 14.54 -3.50 6.79
C VAL A 106 15.77 -3.00 6.04
N GLN A 107 16.98 -3.34 6.49
CA GLN A 107 18.20 -2.74 5.94
C GLN A 107 18.47 -3.03 4.45
N PRO A 108 18.29 -4.28 3.95
CA PRO A 108 18.39 -4.57 2.52
C PRO A 108 17.34 -3.81 1.70
N ASN A 109 16.11 -3.72 2.20
CA ASN A 109 15.03 -3.00 1.54
C ASN A 109 15.28 -1.49 1.49
N VAL A 110 15.85 -0.91 2.56
CA VAL A 110 16.32 0.47 2.58
C VAL A 110 17.39 0.70 1.50
N ASN A 111 18.33 -0.23 1.32
CA ASN A 111 19.37 -0.11 0.29
C ASN A 111 18.79 -0.18 -1.12
N ILE A 112 17.79 -1.03 -1.36
CA ILE A 112 17.03 -1.05 -2.61
C ILE A 112 16.35 0.32 -2.84
N PHE A 113 15.70 0.88 -1.82
CA PHE A 113 15.02 2.18 -1.92
C PHE A 113 15.98 3.35 -2.16
N LYS A 114 17.19 3.31 -1.60
CA LYS A 114 18.25 4.29 -1.90
C LYS A 114 18.64 4.31 -3.39
N PHE A 115 18.47 3.19 -4.09
CA PHE A 115 18.68 3.14 -5.55
C PHE A 115 17.42 3.52 -6.33
N ILE A 116 16.25 3.01 -5.95
CA ILE A 116 15.00 3.20 -6.72
C ILE A 116 14.49 4.63 -6.63
N ILE A 117 14.34 5.18 -5.41
CA ILE A 117 13.61 6.43 -5.17
C ILE A 117 14.26 7.63 -5.87
N PRO A 118 15.59 7.86 -5.78
CA PRO A 118 16.21 9.00 -6.45
C PRO A 118 16.07 8.94 -7.98
N ASN A 119 16.14 7.74 -8.54
CA ASN A 119 15.95 7.54 -9.97
C ASN A 119 14.51 7.83 -10.40
N VAL A 120 13.51 7.42 -9.61
CA VAL A 120 12.10 7.74 -9.88
C VAL A 120 11.86 9.27 -9.82
N VAL A 121 12.33 9.92 -8.75
CA VAL A 121 12.14 11.36 -8.54
C VAL A 121 12.81 12.18 -9.63
N LYS A 122 13.97 11.75 -10.13
CA LYS A 122 14.69 12.40 -11.24
C LYS A 122 13.83 12.54 -12.51
N TYR A 123 13.02 11.53 -12.83
CA TYR A 123 12.23 11.51 -14.07
C TYR A 123 10.75 11.90 -13.84
N SER A 124 10.26 11.86 -12.60
CA SER A 124 8.88 12.15 -12.23
C SER A 124 8.80 12.98 -10.95
N THR A 125 9.06 14.27 -11.06
CA THR A 125 9.14 15.20 -9.92
C THR A 125 7.81 15.49 -9.23
N ASN A 126 6.68 15.28 -9.92
CA ASN A 126 5.33 15.58 -9.44
C ASN A 126 4.43 14.33 -9.33
N CYS A 127 5.02 13.15 -9.12
CA CYS A 127 4.26 11.91 -9.01
C CYS A 127 3.82 11.61 -7.57
N ASN A 128 2.73 10.85 -7.44
CA ASN A 128 2.42 10.15 -6.20
C ASN A 128 3.22 8.84 -6.14
N LEU A 129 3.83 8.55 -4.99
CA LEU A 129 4.50 7.28 -4.72
C LEU A 129 3.58 6.38 -3.90
N LEU A 130 3.24 5.21 -4.44
CA LEU A 130 2.49 4.15 -3.75
C LEU A 130 3.44 3.02 -3.39
N ILE A 131 3.75 2.87 -2.10
CA ILE A 131 4.66 1.86 -1.58
C ILE A 131 3.87 0.62 -1.21
N VAL A 132 4.12 -0.48 -1.91
CA VAL A 132 3.56 -1.80 -1.61
C VAL A 132 4.61 -2.67 -0.91
N SER A 133 5.88 -2.29 -1.03
CA SER A 133 7.00 -3.02 -0.45
C SER A 133 6.92 -3.18 1.06
N ASN A 134 7.22 -4.38 1.56
CA ASN A 134 7.21 -4.66 2.99
C ASN A 134 8.61 -4.52 3.63
N PRO A 135 8.71 -4.08 4.89
CA PRO A 135 7.61 -3.62 5.75
C PRO A 135 7.09 -2.23 5.34
N VAL A 136 5.80 -2.16 4.97
CA VAL A 136 5.24 -1.02 4.22
C VAL A 136 5.29 0.29 4.98
N ASP A 137 5.01 0.28 6.28
CA ASP A 137 5.00 1.49 7.10
C ASP A 137 6.39 2.12 7.20
N ILE A 138 7.42 1.29 7.37
CA ILE A 138 8.82 1.72 7.47
C ILE A 138 9.34 2.17 6.10
N LEU A 139 9.05 1.40 5.04
CA LEU A 139 9.52 1.75 3.69
C LEU A 139 8.81 2.99 3.13
N THR A 140 7.59 3.29 3.57
CA THR A 140 6.90 4.55 3.27
C THR A 140 7.62 5.74 3.92
N TYR A 141 8.01 5.61 5.19
CA TYR A 141 8.85 6.61 5.87
C TYR A 141 10.20 6.80 5.15
N VAL A 142 10.85 5.71 4.76
CA VAL A 142 12.14 5.73 4.04
C VAL A 142 11.99 6.41 2.67
N ALA A 143 10.95 6.07 1.91
CA ALA A 143 10.64 6.72 0.63
C ALA A 143 10.40 8.22 0.80
N TRP A 144 9.67 8.64 1.83
CA TRP A 144 9.46 10.06 2.14
C TRP A 144 10.80 10.76 2.44
N LYS A 145 11.66 10.15 3.25
CA LYS A 145 12.98 10.72 3.58
C LYS A 145 13.91 10.84 2.39
N ILE A 146 13.93 9.85 1.49
CA ILE A 146 14.83 9.84 0.33
C ILE A 146 14.30 10.71 -0.81
N SER A 147 12.98 10.73 -1.03
CA SER A 147 12.38 11.47 -2.15
C SER A 147 12.39 12.98 -1.97
N GLY A 148 12.30 13.47 -0.72
CA GLY A 148 12.08 14.89 -0.43
C GLY A 148 10.69 15.39 -0.82
N PHE A 149 9.77 14.49 -1.18
CA PHE A 149 8.40 14.83 -1.54
C PHE A 149 7.58 15.29 -0.32
N PRO A 150 6.53 16.08 -0.55
CA PRO A 150 5.60 16.39 0.52
C PRO A 150 4.86 15.11 0.94
N LYS A 151 4.53 15.01 2.23
CA LYS A 151 3.98 13.78 2.83
C LYS A 151 2.68 13.29 2.17
N ASN A 152 1.89 14.18 1.56
CA ASN A 152 0.65 13.81 0.88
C ASN A 152 0.88 12.95 -0.36
N CYS A 153 2.04 13.09 -1.02
CA CYS A 153 2.38 12.33 -2.22
C CYS A 153 2.99 10.96 -1.91
N ILE A 154 3.24 10.63 -0.64
CA ILE A 154 3.88 9.37 -0.22
C ILE A 154 2.86 8.52 0.52
N ILE A 155 2.42 7.45 -0.13
CA ILE A 155 1.32 6.60 0.33
C ILE A 155 1.85 5.20 0.50
N GLY A 156 1.78 4.65 1.72
CA GLY A 156 1.95 3.22 1.91
C GLY A 156 0.63 2.52 1.67
N SER A 157 0.66 1.44 0.91
CA SER A 157 -0.53 0.67 0.57
C SER A 157 -1.24 0.09 1.80
N GLY A 158 -0.51 -0.02 2.90
CA GLY A 158 -1.05 -0.39 4.18
C GLY A 158 -1.67 -1.77 4.19
N TRP A 159 -2.81 -1.85 4.86
CA TRP A 159 -3.65 -3.02 4.95
C TRP A 159 -4.49 -3.16 3.65
N LEU A 160 -3.94 -3.88 2.66
CA LEU A 160 -4.56 -4.22 1.36
C LEU A 160 -5.76 -5.19 1.49
N GLY A 161 -6.93 -4.69 1.91
CA GLY A 161 -8.16 -5.46 1.97
C GLY A 161 -9.14 -5.12 0.85
N VAL A 162 -9.61 -6.12 0.11
CA VAL A 162 -10.76 -6.02 -0.82
C VAL A 162 -12.05 -6.35 -0.06
N HIS A 163 -13.13 -5.66 -0.40
CA HIS A 163 -14.34 -5.47 0.40
C HIS A 163 -15.26 -6.71 0.51
N PRO A 164 -15.89 -6.97 1.67
CA PRO A 164 -17.27 -7.43 1.75
C PRO A 164 -18.18 -6.19 1.81
N LEU A 165 -18.72 -5.72 0.66
CA LEU A 165 -19.31 -4.37 0.40
C LEU A 165 -20.22 -3.76 1.49
N SER A 166 -20.75 -4.59 2.38
CA SER A 166 -21.71 -4.19 3.42
C SER A 166 -21.20 -4.34 4.85
N CYS A 167 -19.98 -4.83 5.06
CA CYS A 167 -19.39 -5.00 6.38
C CYS A 167 -18.23 -4.01 6.56
N HIS A 168 -18.37 -3.13 7.54
CA HIS A 168 -17.43 -2.05 7.81
C HIS A 168 -16.64 -2.33 9.09
N GLY A 169 -15.33 -2.15 9.04
CA GLY A 169 -14.45 -2.32 10.19
C GLY A 169 -13.00 -2.06 9.81
N TRP A 170 -12.28 -1.37 10.69
CA TRP A 170 -10.92 -0.86 10.45
C TRP A 170 -9.89 -1.58 11.31
N VAL A 171 -8.69 -1.75 10.76
CA VAL A 171 -7.50 -2.20 11.51
C VAL A 171 -6.44 -1.11 11.39
N LEU A 172 -6.26 -0.32 12.43
CA LEU A 172 -5.31 0.80 12.43
C LEU A 172 -3.91 0.34 12.86
N GLY A 173 -2.93 1.24 12.79
CA GLY A 173 -1.59 1.00 13.30
C GLY A 173 -0.69 0.29 12.29
N GLU A 174 0.25 -0.48 12.79
CA GLU A 174 1.20 -1.24 11.98
C GLU A 174 0.51 -2.32 11.13
N ARG A 175 1.02 -2.55 9.92
CA ARG A 175 0.79 -3.81 9.21
C ARG A 175 1.65 -4.92 9.82
N GLY A 176 1.15 -5.55 10.89
CA GLY A 176 1.87 -6.60 11.60
C GLY A 176 1.39 -6.79 13.04
N ASP A 177 2.32 -7.18 13.92
CA ASP A 177 2.00 -7.69 15.26
C ASP A 177 1.38 -6.63 16.18
N SER A 178 1.67 -5.35 15.93
CA SER A 178 1.10 -4.24 16.69
C SER A 178 -0.14 -3.62 16.05
N SER A 179 -0.85 -4.36 15.20
CA SER A 179 -2.10 -3.91 14.59
C SER A 179 -3.22 -3.69 15.61
N VAL A 180 -4.10 -2.74 15.32
CA VAL A 180 -5.16 -2.32 16.23
C VAL A 180 -6.53 -2.48 15.55
N PRO A 181 -7.22 -3.62 15.75
CA PRO A 181 -8.60 -3.74 15.32
C PRO A 181 -9.48 -2.75 16.09
N VAL A 182 -10.23 -1.91 15.38
CA VAL A 182 -11.14 -0.92 15.97
C VAL A 182 -12.52 -1.55 16.10
N TRP A 183 -12.72 -2.31 17.18
CA TRP A 183 -13.96 -3.03 17.45
C TRP A 183 -15.14 -2.09 17.69
N SER A 184 -14.87 -0.92 18.27
CA SER A 184 -15.86 0.13 18.49
C SER A 184 -16.52 0.63 17.21
N GLY A 185 -15.83 0.53 16.07
CA GLY A 185 -16.30 0.99 14.75
C GLY A 185 -16.87 -0.11 13.85
N VAL A 186 -16.90 -1.37 14.29
CA VAL A 186 -17.36 -2.49 13.45
C VAL A 186 -18.88 -2.46 13.33
N ASN A 187 -19.38 -2.40 12.09
CA ASN A 187 -20.81 -2.33 11.82
C ASN A 187 -21.20 -2.99 10.49
N VAL A 188 -22.48 -3.36 10.39
CA VAL A 188 -23.14 -3.79 9.15
C VAL A 188 -24.41 -2.97 9.01
N ALA A 189 -24.55 -2.25 7.89
CA ALA A 189 -25.68 -1.34 7.67
C ALA A 189 -25.94 -0.40 8.87
N ASP A 190 -24.86 0.17 9.43
CA ASP A 190 -24.87 1.08 10.60
C ASP A 190 -25.28 0.45 11.94
N VAL A 191 -25.51 -0.87 11.97
CA VAL A 191 -25.74 -1.59 13.23
C VAL A 191 -24.39 -1.97 13.84
N SER A 192 -24.05 -1.35 14.97
CA SER A 192 -22.82 -1.62 15.72
C SER A 192 -22.81 -3.06 16.25
N LEU A 193 -21.80 -3.83 15.85
CA LEU A 193 -21.62 -5.20 16.34
C LEU A 193 -21.19 -5.22 17.81
N LYS A 194 -20.45 -4.20 18.27
CA LYS A 194 -20.03 -4.09 19.68
C LYS A 194 -21.23 -3.85 20.61
N THR A 195 -22.28 -3.21 20.12
CA THR A 195 -23.54 -3.03 20.88
C THR A 195 -24.33 -4.34 20.96
N LEU A 196 -24.35 -5.12 19.88
CA LEU A 196 -25.02 -6.44 19.86
C LEU A 196 -24.25 -7.49 20.67
N HIS A 197 -22.92 -7.43 20.62
CA HIS A 197 -22.00 -8.35 21.29
C HIS A 197 -20.94 -7.55 22.06
N PRO A 198 -21.21 -7.19 23.33
CA PRO A 198 -20.26 -6.43 24.16
C PRO A 198 -18.91 -7.12 24.34
N ASP A 199 -18.90 -8.45 24.33
CA ASP A 199 -17.69 -9.29 24.48
C ASP A 199 -16.88 -9.42 23.17
N LEU A 200 -17.29 -8.75 22.09
CA LEU A 200 -16.55 -8.76 20.82
C LEU A 200 -15.13 -8.22 21.02
N GLY A 201 -14.12 -9.03 20.68
CA GLY A 201 -12.72 -8.63 20.79
C GLY A 201 -12.08 -8.73 22.18
N THR A 202 -12.70 -9.41 23.17
CA THR A 202 -12.13 -9.47 24.54
C THR A 202 -11.21 -10.64 24.85
N ASP A 203 -11.23 -11.80 24.19
CA ASP A 203 -10.25 -12.88 24.51
C ASP A 203 -10.02 -13.99 23.45
N THR A 204 -10.85 -14.13 22.42
CA THR A 204 -10.71 -15.21 21.40
C THR A 204 -10.51 -14.73 19.97
N ASP A 205 -10.75 -13.45 19.70
CA ASP A 205 -10.77 -12.92 18.34
C ASP A 205 -9.38 -12.40 17.96
N ASN A 206 -8.55 -13.30 17.44
CA ASN A 206 -7.28 -12.90 16.86
C ASN A 206 -7.52 -11.98 15.66
N ALA A 207 -7.06 -10.73 15.76
CA ALA A 207 -7.09 -9.77 14.66
C ALA A 207 -6.55 -10.40 13.36
N TYR A 208 -5.50 -11.23 13.49
CA TYR A 208 -4.90 -12.00 12.41
C TYR A 208 -5.84 -13.00 11.74
N GLU A 209 -6.74 -13.66 12.47
CA GLU A 209 -7.73 -14.56 11.88
C GLU A 209 -8.80 -13.77 11.12
N VAL A 210 -9.28 -12.67 11.69
CA VAL A 210 -10.22 -11.75 11.01
C VAL A 210 -9.58 -11.17 9.74
N ILE A 211 -8.31 -10.78 9.81
CA ILE A 211 -7.51 -10.36 8.66
C ILE A 211 -7.42 -11.50 7.64
N LYS A 212 -7.07 -12.72 8.05
CA LYS A 212 -6.94 -13.88 7.15
C LYS A 212 -8.27 -14.23 6.46
N LEU A 213 -9.38 -14.14 7.18
CA LEU A 213 -10.73 -14.40 6.66
C LEU A 213 -11.20 -13.36 5.64
N LYS A 214 -10.70 -12.12 5.70
CA LYS A 214 -11.07 -11.05 4.76
C LYS A 214 -10.55 -11.26 3.32
N GLY A 215 -9.70 -12.26 3.05
CA GLY A 215 -9.27 -12.61 1.68
C GLY A 215 -8.50 -11.49 0.99
N TRP A 216 -7.18 -11.46 1.16
CA TRP A 216 -6.35 -10.31 0.78
C TRP A 216 -5.72 -10.52 -0.58
N ASP A 217 -6.28 -9.87 -1.59
CA ASP A 217 -5.65 -9.81 -2.90
C ASP A 217 -4.98 -8.45 -3.09
N ILE A 218 -3.65 -8.49 -3.24
CA ILE A 218 -2.79 -7.32 -3.40
C ILE A 218 -3.13 -6.60 -4.71
N GLY A 219 -3.43 -7.33 -5.77
CA GLY A 219 -3.70 -6.77 -7.10
C GLY A 219 -4.90 -5.81 -7.09
N PRO A 220 -6.11 -6.26 -6.75
CA PRO A 220 -7.30 -5.41 -6.73
C PRO A 220 -7.20 -4.29 -5.68
N SER A 221 -6.55 -4.52 -4.54
CA SER A 221 -6.39 -3.49 -3.51
C SER A 221 -5.50 -2.34 -4.00
N VAL A 222 -4.37 -2.64 -4.63
CA VAL A 222 -3.48 -1.63 -5.22
C VAL A 222 -4.16 -0.92 -6.39
N ALA A 223 -4.95 -1.65 -7.19
CA ALA A 223 -5.77 -1.07 -8.22
C ALA A 223 -6.79 -0.09 -7.62
N ASP A 224 -7.52 -0.47 -6.57
CA ASP A 224 -8.53 0.39 -5.93
C ASP A 224 -7.94 1.73 -5.41
N LEU A 225 -6.75 1.67 -4.82
CA LEU A 225 -5.99 2.85 -4.42
C LEU A 225 -5.59 3.71 -5.64
N ALA A 226 -5.02 3.08 -6.67
CA ALA A 226 -4.63 3.76 -7.89
C ALA A 226 -5.84 4.43 -8.58
N GLU A 227 -7.01 3.80 -8.54
CA GLU A 227 -8.25 4.36 -9.09
C GLU A 227 -8.61 5.67 -8.41
N SER A 228 -8.57 5.66 -7.08
CA SER A 228 -8.94 6.81 -6.26
C SER A 228 -8.01 7.99 -6.51
N ILE A 229 -6.72 7.72 -6.72
CA ILE A 229 -5.73 8.73 -7.10
C ILE A 229 -6.01 9.24 -8.52
N MET A 230 -6.03 8.34 -9.50
CA MET A 230 -6.05 8.70 -10.92
C MET A 230 -7.37 9.36 -11.35
N LYS A 231 -8.50 8.97 -10.75
CA LYS A 231 -9.81 9.57 -11.01
C LYS A 231 -10.22 10.64 -10.00
N ASN A 232 -9.34 10.98 -9.05
CA ASN A 232 -9.64 11.95 -7.98
C ASN A 232 -10.94 11.64 -7.21
N LEU A 233 -11.18 10.38 -6.85
CA LEU A 233 -12.47 9.95 -6.28
C LEU A 233 -12.70 10.43 -4.86
N ARG A 234 -11.65 10.85 -4.14
CA ARG A 234 -11.71 11.27 -2.73
C ARG A 234 -12.37 10.21 -1.83
N ARG A 235 -12.10 8.93 -2.12
CA ARG A 235 -12.54 7.81 -1.30
C ARG A 235 -11.66 7.69 -0.05
N VAL A 236 -12.25 7.16 1.02
CA VAL A 236 -11.53 6.87 2.27
C VAL A 236 -10.89 5.51 2.17
N HIS A 237 -9.58 5.46 2.38
CA HIS A 237 -8.78 4.23 2.36
C HIS A 237 -7.94 4.11 3.61
N LEU A 238 -7.74 2.87 4.07
CA LEU A 238 -6.82 2.57 5.15
C LEU A 238 -5.40 2.42 4.59
N ILE A 239 -4.62 3.49 4.69
CA ILE A 239 -3.27 3.57 4.10
C ILE A 239 -2.27 4.09 5.11
N SER A 240 -1.00 3.77 4.88
CA SER A 240 0.10 4.21 5.74
C SER A 240 0.47 5.65 5.40
N THR A 241 0.41 6.53 6.40
CA THR A 241 0.76 7.95 6.29
C THR A 241 1.36 8.48 7.58
N MET A 242 1.92 9.69 7.52
CA MET A 242 2.44 10.38 8.70
C MET A 242 1.30 10.88 9.57
N ILE A 243 1.23 10.38 10.80
CA ILE A 243 0.16 10.70 11.77
C ILE A 243 0.56 11.71 12.85
N LYS A 244 1.71 12.37 12.70
CA LYS A 244 2.20 13.36 13.66
C LYS A 244 1.12 14.40 13.96
N GLY A 245 0.81 14.58 15.24
CA GLY A 245 -0.22 15.48 15.77
C GLY A 245 -1.55 14.79 16.08
N LEU A 246 -1.76 13.55 15.64
CA LEU A 246 -2.94 12.75 15.99
C LEU A 246 -2.70 11.90 17.24
N TYR A 247 -3.74 11.71 18.05
CA TYR A 247 -3.71 10.85 19.24
C TYR A 247 -2.52 11.13 20.18
N GLY A 248 -2.07 12.39 20.28
CA GLY A 248 -0.93 12.79 21.11
C GLY A 248 0.45 12.36 20.59
N ILE A 249 0.54 11.80 19.38
CA ILE A 249 1.79 11.29 18.80
C ILE A 249 2.58 12.45 18.19
N LYS A 250 3.81 12.67 18.68
CA LYS A 250 4.67 13.81 18.27
C LYS A 250 5.73 13.43 17.23
N ASP A 251 6.04 12.15 17.12
CA ASP A 251 7.06 11.62 16.23
C ASP A 251 6.60 11.58 14.77
N ASN A 252 7.55 11.57 13.84
CA ASN A 252 7.27 11.47 12.41
C ASN A 252 7.04 10.00 11.99
N VAL A 253 6.12 9.34 12.68
CA VAL A 253 5.81 7.93 12.45
C VAL A 253 4.78 7.77 11.34
N PHE A 254 5.02 6.79 10.47
CA PHE A 254 4.07 6.34 9.45
C PHE A 254 3.35 5.10 9.96
N LEU A 255 2.01 5.11 9.89
CA LEU A 255 1.16 3.97 10.22
C LEU A 255 -0.20 4.08 9.52
N ASN A 256 -0.99 3.01 9.57
CA ASN A 256 -2.26 2.92 8.86
C ASN A 256 -3.39 3.66 9.56
N VAL A 257 -3.95 4.67 8.88
CA VAL A 257 -5.16 5.39 9.29
C VAL A 257 -6.07 5.66 8.08
N PRO A 258 -7.37 5.87 8.28
CA PRO A 258 -8.27 6.16 7.17
C PRO A 258 -7.98 7.56 6.61
N CYS A 259 -7.73 7.63 5.31
CA CYS A 259 -7.30 8.84 4.62
C CYS A 259 -8.14 9.05 3.36
N ILE A 260 -8.43 10.31 3.04
CA ILE A 260 -9.07 10.69 1.80
C ILE A 260 -8.02 10.75 0.70
N LEU A 261 -8.21 9.95 -0.34
CA LEU A 261 -7.25 9.79 -1.43
C LEU A 261 -7.79 10.38 -2.74
N GLY A 262 -7.01 11.27 -3.37
CA GLY A 262 -7.33 11.92 -4.63
C GLY A 262 -6.11 12.16 -5.52
N GLN A 263 -6.25 13.03 -6.52
CA GLN A 263 -5.19 13.25 -7.53
C GLN A 263 -3.86 13.75 -6.96
N ASN A 264 -3.90 14.46 -5.83
CA ASN A 264 -2.72 15.00 -5.13
C ASN A 264 -2.23 14.06 -4.02
N GLY A 265 -2.62 12.78 -4.08
CA GLY A 265 -2.40 11.81 -3.02
C GLY A 265 -3.36 12.03 -1.85
N ILE A 266 -2.83 12.09 -0.64
CA ILE A 266 -3.62 12.20 0.60
C ILE A 266 -4.04 13.65 0.81
N SER A 267 -5.32 13.95 0.69
CA SER A 267 -5.81 15.30 0.97
C SER A 267 -6.12 15.51 2.44
N ASP A 268 -6.72 14.52 3.09
CA ASP A 268 -7.26 14.66 4.45
C ASP A 268 -7.10 13.36 5.22
N LEU A 269 -7.01 13.46 6.54
CA LEU A 269 -6.98 12.32 7.46
C LEU A 269 -8.30 12.28 8.23
N VAL A 270 -8.89 11.09 8.38
CA VAL A 270 -10.07 10.89 9.21
C VAL A 270 -9.62 10.61 10.64
N LYS A 271 -9.97 11.51 11.56
CA LYS A 271 -9.77 11.27 13.00
C LYS A 271 -10.86 10.33 13.50
N VAL A 272 -10.49 9.07 13.73
CA VAL A 272 -11.38 8.03 14.25
C VAL A 272 -11.56 8.25 15.75
N SER A 273 -12.79 8.15 16.24
CA SER A 273 -13.07 8.10 17.67
C SER A 273 -12.72 6.72 18.20
N LEU A 274 -11.67 6.64 19.02
CA LEU A 274 -11.16 5.39 19.59
C LEU A 274 -11.55 5.29 21.07
N THR A 275 -11.72 4.07 21.57
CA THR A 275 -11.78 3.85 23.03
C THR A 275 -10.41 4.11 23.67
N PRO A 276 -10.34 4.33 24.99
CA PRO A 276 -9.06 4.50 25.69
C PRO A 276 -8.08 3.34 25.43
N GLU A 277 -8.58 2.10 25.38
CA GLU A 277 -7.80 0.89 25.12
C GLU A 277 -7.27 0.86 23.68
N GLU A 278 -8.12 1.16 22.70
CA GLU A 278 -7.74 1.24 21.28
C GLU A 278 -6.69 2.34 21.05
N GLU A 279 -6.83 3.50 21.70
CA GLU A 279 -5.86 4.59 21.62
C GLU A 279 -4.51 4.21 22.26
N ILE A 280 -4.52 3.50 23.39
CA ILE A 280 -3.30 2.97 24.04
C ILE A 280 -2.59 1.98 23.11
N CYS A 281 -3.32 1.06 22.50
CA CYS A 281 -2.78 0.10 21.53
C CYS A 281 -2.18 0.81 20.31
N LEU A 282 -2.85 1.84 19.79
CA LEU A 282 -2.35 2.61 18.66
C LEU A 282 -1.06 3.36 19.00
N LYS A 283 -1.00 3.98 20.19
CA LYS A 283 0.22 4.64 20.68
C LYS A 283 1.37 3.63 20.85
N LYS A 284 1.09 2.43 21.36
CA LYS A 284 2.08 1.35 21.47
C LYS A 284 2.62 0.95 20.10
N SER A 285 1.74 0.78 19.11
CA SER A 285 2.13 0.50 17.72
C SER A 285 3.04 1.59 17.15
N ALA A 286 2.67 2.86 17.36
CA ALA A 286 3.47 4.01 16.95
C ALA A 286 4.87 4.02 17.58
N VAL A 287 4.97 3.72 18.89
CA VAL A 287 6.27 3.63 19.60
C VAL A 287 7.14 2.50 19.03
N THR A 288 6.57 1.32 18.77
CA THR A 288 7.28 0.18 18.16
C THR A 288 7.84 0.55 16.80
N LEU A 289 7.00 1.10 15.91
CA LEU A 289 7.42 1.51 14.57
C LEU A 289 8.46 2.64 14.61
N TRP A 290 8.27 3.63 15.47
CA TRP A 290 9.23 4.72 15.64
C TRP A 290 10.58 4.21 16.14
N GLY A 291 10.57 3.21 17.03
CA GLY A 291 11.76 2.52 17.52
C GLY A 291 12.65 1.99 16.39
N ILE A 292 12.03 1.49 15.31
CA ILE A 292 12.72 0.96 14.12
C ILE A 292 13.03 2.07 13.10
N GLN A 293 12.09 2.99 12.86
CA GLN A 293 12.25 4.07 11.89
C GLN A 293 13.40 5.01 12.26
N LYS A 294 13.63 5.26 13.55
CA LYS A 294 14.74 6.09 14.03
C LYS A 294 16.11 5.42 13.90
N THR A 295 16.17 4.09 13.95
CA THR A 295 17.42 3.32 13.84
C THR A 295 17.81 3.03 12.40
N CYS A 296 16.91 3.25 11.44
CA CYS A 296 17.25 3.20 10.03
C CYS A 296 18.33 4.26 9.77
N ASN A 297 19.60 3.84 9.73
CA ASN A 297 20.73 4.74 9.54
C ASN A 297 20.65 5.38 8.16
N PHE A 298 20.10 6.59 8.13
CA PHE A 298 20.20 7.50 7.02
C PHE A 298 21.58 8.12 7.07
N ILE A 299 22.60 7.40 6.60
CA ILE A 299 23.77 8.09 6.05
C ILE A 299 23.25 8.75 4.77
N PHE A 300 22.67 9.94 4.95
CA PHE A 300 22.52 10.91 3.89
C PHE A 300 23.95 11.28 3.51
N VAL A 301 24.50 10.62 2.49
CA VAL A 301 25.51 11.31 1.70
C VAL A 301 24.71 12.43 1.05
N TYR A 302 24.73 13.60 1.70
CA TYR A 302 24.41 14.86 1.07
C TYR A 302 25.38 15.00 -0.10
N LEU A 303 25.07 14.39 -1.23
CA LEU A 303 25.50 14.91 -2.51
C LEU A 303 24.55 16.05 -2.82
N PHE A 304 24.65 17.10 -2.00
CA PHE A 304 24.14 18.41 -2.36
C PHE A 304 24.81 18.74 -3.69
N ILE A 305 23.95 19.02 -4.65
CA ILE A 305 24.26 19.76 -5.86
C ILE A 305 25.00 21.03 -5.42
N VAL A 306 26.32 21.00 -5.48
CA VAL A 306 27.18 22.18 -5.57
C VAL A 306 28.19 21.87 -6.65
N ILE A 307 27.76 21.99 -7.91
CA ILE A 307 28.59 22.60 -8.93
C ILE A 307 27.67 23.54 -9.71
N LEU A 308 28.14 24.79 -9.75
CA LEU A 308 27.69 25.95 -10.51
C LEU A 308 27.31 25.64 -11.97
#